data_AF-Q4KXC3-F1
#
_entry.id   AF-Q4KXC3-F1
#
_cell.length_a   1.000
_cell.length_b   1.000
_cell.length_c   1.000
_cell.angle_alpha   90.00
_cell.angle_beta   90.00
_cell.angle_gamma   90.00
#
_symmetry.space_group_name_H-M   'P 1'
#
loop_
_entity.id
_entity.type
_entity.pdbx_description
1 polymer ?
#
loop_
_entity_poly.entity_id
_entity_poly.type
_entity_poly.pdbx_seq_one_letter_code
_entity_poly.pdbx_strand_id
1 'polypeptide(L)'
;GVVSCADILAVAARDASVAVGGPSWTVRLGGRDSPDSNAAEAATDLPRGNMNLGELISNFANKGFNTREMVALSGSHTLGQARCLRFRGRIYNSPLPID
;
A
#
# COMPACT_ATOMS: atom_id res chain seq x y z
N GLY A 1 21.78 17.18 3.47
CA GLY A 1 20.63 18.07 3.20
C GLY A 1 19.84 18.25 4.47
N VAL A 2 19.04 19.33 4.57
CA VAL A 2 18.20 19.60 5.76
C VAL A 2 16.96 18.71 5.80
N VAL A 3 16.40 18.36 4.63
CA VAL A 3 15.22 17.50 4.48
C VAL A 3 15.66 16.15 3.91
N SER A 4 15.16 15.05 4.49
CA SER A 4 15.45 13.68 4.05
C SER A 4 14.55 13.25 2.89
N CYS A 5 15.01 12.30 2.08
CA CYS A 5 14.18 11.68 1.04
C CYS A 5 12.95 10.97 1.63
N ALA A 6 13.10 10.37 2.81
CA ALA A 6 12.01 9.77 3.56
C ALA A 6 10.89 10.78 3.87
N ASP A 7 11.25 11.98 4.35
CA ASP A 7 10.27 13.04 4.65
C ASP A 7 9.62 13.59 3.38
N ILE A 8 10.39 13.76 2.29
CA ILE A 8 9.86 14.18 1.00
C ILE A 8 8.79 13.21 0.51
N LEU A 9 9.04 11.90 0.59
CA LEU A 9 8.07 10.88 0.16
C LEU A 9 6.79 10.91 1.00
N ALA A 10 6.90 11.10 2.31
CA ALA A 10 5.74 11.18 3.20
C ALA A 10 4.88 12.43 2.91
N VAL A 11 5.51 13.58 2.65
CA VAL A 11 4.80 14.82 2.27
C VAL A 11 4.16 14.67 0.89
N ALA A 12 4.88 14.11 -0.08
CA ALA A 12 4.35 13.89 -1.43
C ALA A 12 3.11 13.00 -1.44
N ALA A 13 3.07 11.95 -0.61
CA ALA A 13 1.89 11.09 -0.48
C ALA A 13 0.67 11.84 0.07
N ARG A 14 0.86 12.73 1.05
CA ARG A 14 -0.20 13.59 1.57
C ARG A 14 -0.68 14.59 0.52
N ASP A 15 0.25 15.25 -0.16
CA ASP A 15 -0.07 16.23 -1.19
C ASP A 15 -0.79 15.59 -2.38
N ALA A 16 -0.44 14.35 -2.75
CA ALA A 16 -1.16 13.57 -3.76
C ALA A 16 -2.61 13.30 -3.35
N SER A 17 -2.88 12.97 -2.07
CA SER A 17 -4.24 12.83 -1.54
C SER A 17 -5.04 14.13 -1.71
N VAL A 18 -4.45 15.27 -1.35
CA VAL A 18 -5.11 16.58 -1.49
C VAL A 18 -5.37 16.94 -2.96
N ALA A 19 -4.41 16.67 -3.85
CA ALA A 19 -4.52 16.99 -5.27
C ALA A 19 -5.68 16.27 -5.96
N VAL A 20 -6.13 15.12 -5.43
CA VAL A 20 -7.25 14.34 -5.94
C VAL A 20 -8.54 14.51 -5.12
N GLY A 21 -8.60 15.53 -4.26
CA GLY A 21 -9.78 15.84 -3.44
C GLY A 21 -9.94 14.96 -2.19
N GLY A 22 -8.90 14.19 -1.84
CA GLY A 22 -8.84 13.41 -0.60
C GLY A 22 -8.52 14.26 0.64
N PRO A 23 -8.43 13.63 1.82
CA PRO A 23 -8.14 14.33 3.06
C PRO A 23 -6.70 14.87 3.08
N SER A 24 -6.51 15.93 3.87
CA SER A 24 -5.20 16.40 4.31
C SER A 24 -4.95 15.98 5.76
N TRP A 25 -3.68 15.81 6.12
CA TRP A 25 -3.24 15.58 7.49
C TRP A 25 -1.87 16.21 7.72
N THR A 26 -1.52 16.41 9.00
CA THR A 26 -0.18 16.84 9.39
C THR A 26 0.77 15.65 9.29
N VAL A 27 1.75 15.74 8.39
CA VAL A 27 2.81 14.73 8.25
C VAL A 27 3.81 14.92 9.38
N ARG A 28 4.12 13.83 10.10
CA ARG A 28 5.22 13.83 11.07
C ARG A 28 6.55 13.78 10.30
N LEU A 29 7.40 14.77 10.53
CA LEU A 29 8.72 14.90 9.88
C LEU A 29 9.84 14.53 10.86
N GLY A 30 11.06 14.42 10.34
CA GLY A 30 12.25 14.03 11.08
C GLY A 30 12.72 12.60 10.77
N GLY A 31 12.15 11.98 9.73
CA GLY A 31 12.66 10.72 9.19
C GLY A 31 14.09 10.88 8.68
N ARG A 32 14.89 9.83 8.77
CA ARG A 32 16.26 9.77 8.23
C ARG A 32 16.32 8.75 7.10
N ASP A 33 17.15 9.04 6.12
CA ASP A 33 17.36 8.13 5.00
C ASP A 33 18.18 6.91 5.44
N SER A 34 17.74 5.72 5.05
CA SER A 34 18.50 4.49 5.24
C SER A 34 19.72 4.47 4.31
N PRO A 35 20.91 4.03 4.75
CA PRO A 35 22.04 3.78 3.87
C PRO A 35 21.87 2.50 3.04
N ASP A 36 20.95 1.60 3.45
CA ASP A 36 20.79 0.27 2.90
C ASP A 36 19.37 0.03 2.37
N SER A 37 19.24 -0.99 1.51
CA SER A 37 17.96 -1.51 1.02
C SER A 37 17.92 -3.03 1.11
N ASN A 38 16.73 -3.62 1.29
CA ASN A 38 16.56 -5.07 1.44
C ASN A 38 15.48 -5.61 0.50
N ALA A 39 15.92 -6.20 -0.62
CA ALA A 39 15.02 -6.77 -1.61
C ALA A 39 14.31 -8.05 -1.13
N ALA A 40 14.95 -8.83 -0.26
CA ALA A 40 14.35 -10.06 0.28
C ALA A 40 13.20 -9.73 1.24
N GLU A 41 13.39 -8.73 2.12
CA GLU A 41 12.33 -8.21 2.99
C GLU A 41 11.19 -7.61 2.19
N ALA A 42 11.46 -6.84 1.13
CA ALA A 42 10.41 -6.33 0.26
C ALA A 42 9.59 -7.45 -0.41
N ALA A 43 10.22 -8.57 -0.76
CA ALA A 43 9.55 -9.71 -1.39
C ALA A 43 8.62 -10.48 -0.44
N THR A 44 8.87 -10.40 0.88
CA THR A 44 8.06 -11.05 1.93
C THR A 44 7.02 -10.11 2.53
N ASP A 45 7.35 -8.84 2.70
CA ASP A 45 6.55 -7.92 3.51
C ASP A 45 5.47 -7.21 2.71
N LEU A 46 5.64 -7.06 1.39
CA LEU A 46 4.64 -6.41 0.55
C LEU A 46 3.47 -7.36 0.24
N PRO A 47 2.21 -6.94 0.49
CA PRO A 47 1.05 -7.75 0.16
C PRO A 47 0.93 -7.96 -1.34
N ARG A 48 0.41 -9.12 -1.74
CA ARG A 48 0.18 -9.48 -3.15
C ARG A 48 -1.32 -9.44 -3.46
N GLY A 49 -1.66 -9.02 -4.68
CA GLY A 49 -3.06 -8.89 -5.11
C GLY A 49 -3.85 -10.21 -5.21
N ASN A 50 -3.20 -11.36 -4.99
CA ASN A 50 -3.80 -12.68 -4.95
C ASN A 50 -3.88 -13.28 -3.54
N MET A 51 -3.55 -12.53 -2.50
CA MET A 51 -3.72 -12.96 -1.11
C MET A 51 -5.20 -13.02 -0.73
N ASN A 52 -5.57 -14.01 0.09
CA ASN A 52 -6.89 -14.08 0.72
C ASN A 52 -6.98 -13.12 1.92
N LEU A 53 -8.18 -12.95 2.48
CA LEU A 53 -8.42 -12.01 3.58
C LEU A 53 -7.56 -12.32 4.83
N GLY A 54 -7.39 -13.58 5.20
CA GLY A 54 -6.58 -13.98 6.34
C GLY A 54 -5.10 -13.61 6.15
N GLU A 55 -4.57 -13.86 4.96
CA GLU A 55 -3.20 -13.48 4.58
C GLU A 55 -2.99 -11.97 4.62
N LEU A 56 -3.95 -11.18 4.13
CA LEU A 56 -3.90 -9.72 4.18
C LEU A 56 -3.93 -9.20 5.62
N ILE A 57 -4.81 -9.75 6.47
CA ILE A 57 -4.87 -9.37 7.89
C ILE A 57 -3.54 -9.66 8.58
N SER A 58 -2.96 -10.85 8.39
CA SER A 58 -1.67 -11.21 8.98
C SER A 58 -0.52 -10.34 8.44
N ASN A 59 -0.49 -10.05 7.14
CA ASN A 59 0.55 -9.21 6.53
C ASN A 59 0.53 -7.78 7.10
N PHE A 60 -0.66 -7.17 7.24
CA PHE A 60 -0.79 -5.84 7.85
C PHE A 60 -0.50 -5.85 9.36
N ALA A 61 -0.90 -6.91 10.07
CA ALA A 61 -0.58 -7.08 11.49
C ALA A 61 0.93 -7.14 11.75
N ASN A 62 1.72 -7.71 10.84
CA ASN A 62 3.19 -7.70 10.93
C ASN A 62 3.80 -6.29 10.86
N LYS A 63 3.04 -5.29 10.39
CA LYS A 63 3.40 -3.86 10.38
C LYS A 63 2.70 -3.06 11.47
N GLY A 64 2.02 -3.73 12.41
CA GLY A 64 1.34 -3.10 13.54
C GLY A 64 -0.05 -2.55 13.23
N PHE A 65 -0.62 -2.86 12.06
CA PHE A 65 -1.97 -2.42 11.71
C PHE A 65 -3.03 -3.44 12.14
N ASN A 66 -4.18 -2.95 12.60
CA ASN A 66 -5.35 -3.78 12.83
C ASN A 66 -6.18 -3.94 11.54
N THR A 67 -7.20 -4.81 11.57
CA THR A 67 -8.07 -5.08 10.41
C THR A 67 -8.79 -3.84 9.90
N ARG A 68 -9.20 -2.91 10.77
CA ARG A 68 -9.87 -1.67 10.36
C ARG A 68 -8.91 -0.76 9.58
N GLU A 69 -7.66 -0.67 10.01
CA GLU A 69 -6.61 0.09 9.33
C GLU A 69 -6.25 -0.54 7.99
N MET A 70 -6.18 -1.87 7.90
CA MET A 70 -6.01 -2.60 6.63
C MET A 70 -7.13 -2.26 5.64
N VAL A 71 -8.40 -2.26 6.08
CA VAL A 71 -9.54 -1.86 5.24
C VAL A 71 -9.41 -0.39 4.80
N ALA A 72 -9.09 0.51 5.74
CA ALA A 72 -8.93 1.94 5.42
C ALA A 72 -7.83 2.19 4.38
N LEU A 73 -6.67 1.54 4.53
CA LEU A 73 -5.54 1.67 3.61
C LEU A 73 -5.78 1.01 2.25
N SER A 74 -6.60 -0.05 2.21
CA SER A 74 -7.05 -0.65 0.94
C SER A 74 -7.89 0.32 0.10
N GLY A 75 -8.46 1.37 0.71
CA GLY A 75 -9.12 2.47 0.02
C GLY A 75 -8.21 3.27 -0.92
N SER A 76 -6.88 3.15 -0.78
CA SER A 76 -5.92 3.74 -1.73
C SER A 76 -6.09 3.24 -3.17
N HIS A 77 -6.73 2.09 -3.38
CA HIS A 77 -7.11 1.58 -4.70
C HIS A 77 -8.31 2.30 -5.35
N THR A 78 -8.84 3.36 -4.73
CA THR A 78 -9.87 4.24 -5.34
C THR A 78 -9.37 4.98 -6.58
N LEU A 79 -8.04 5.14 -6.71
CA LEU A 79 -7.37 5.77 -7.83
C LEU A 79 -6.17 4.91 -8.29
N GLY A 80 -5.65 5.20 -9.49
CA GLY A 80 -4.52 4.50 -10.07
C GLY A 80 -4.91 3.42 -11.08
N GLN A 81 -3.96 2.57 -11.42
CA GLN A 81 -4.12 1.54 -12.46
C GLN A 81 -3.40 0.25 -12.05
N ALA A 82 -3.91 -0.88 -12.53
CA ALA A 82 -3.28 -2.19 -12.35
C ALA A 82 -2.98 -2.82 -13.72
N ARG A 83 -1.82 -3.49 -13.82
CA ARG A 83 -1.49 -4.30 -15.00
C ARG A 83 -2.39 -5.54 -15.06
N CYS A 84 -2.84 -5.94 -16.25
CA CYS A 84 -3.67 -7.13 -16.48
C CYS A 84 -3.16 -8.39 -15.76
N LEU A 85 -1.84 -8.62 -15.75
CA LEU A 85 -1.22 -9.78 -15.06
C LEU A 85 -1.53 -9.85 -13.56
N ARG A 86 -1.91 -8.74 -12.91
CA ARG A 86 -2.23 -8.70 -11.48
C ARG A 86 -3.60 -9.26 -11.14
N PHE A 87 -4.55 -9.26 -12.07
CA PHE A 87 -5.94 -9.65 -11.81
C PHE A 87 -6.52 -10.65 -12.82
N ARG A 88 -5.86 -10.92 -13.94
CA ARG A 88 -6.39 -11.83 -14.98
C ARG A 88 -6.75 -13.23 -14.47
N GLY A 89 -6.06 -13.73 -13.45
CA GLY A 89 -6.37 -15.02 -12.84
C GLY A 89 -7.77 -15.05 -12.22
N ARG A 90 -8.23 -13.92 -11.66
CA ARG A 90 -9.60 -13.77 -11.15
C ARG A 90 -10.64 -13.68 -12.28
N ILE A 91 -10.28 -13.12 -13.43
CA ILE A 91 -11.20 -13.01 -14.57
C ILE A 91 -11.39 -14.36 -15.25
N TYR A 92 -10.30 -15.10 -15.48
CA TYR A 92 -10.33 -16.30 -16.32
C TYR A 92 -10.35 -17.63 -15.56
N ASN A 93 -9.92 -17.65 -14.29
CA ASN A 93 -9.77 -18.89 -13.51
C ASN A 93 -10.58 -18.89 -12.20
N SER A 94 -11.48 -17.92 -11.99
CA SER A 94 -12.37 -17.96 -10.84
C SER A 94 -13.48 -18.99 -11.06
N PRO A 95 -13.70 -19.94 -10.13
CA PRO A 95 -14.73 -20.97 -10.24
C PRO A 95 -16.15 -20.46 -9.96
N LEU A 96 -16.32 -19.15 -9.69
CA LEU A 96 -17.63 -18.53 -9.51
C LEU A 96 -18.11 -18.04 -10.88
N PRO A 97 -19.34 -18.41 -11.31
CA PRO A 97 -19.96 -17.79 -12.47
C PRO A 97 -19.97 -16.27 -12.30
N ILE A 98 -19.77 -15.54 -13.39
CA ILE A 98 -20.06 -14.10 -13.41
C ILE A 98 -21.56 -13.98 -13.73
N ASP A 99 -22.36 -14.63 -12.89
CA ASP A 99 -23.82 -14.70 -12.91
C ASP A 99 -24.31 -15.02 -11.50
#